data_AF-A0A945A9B0-F1
#
_entry.id   AF-A0A945A9B0-F1
#
_cell.length_a   1.000
_cell.length_b   1.000
_cell.length_c   1.000
_cell.angle_alpha   90.00
_cell.angle_beta   90.00
_cell.angle_gamma   90.00
#
_symmetry.space_group_name_H-M   'P 1'
#
loop_
_entity.id
_entity.type
_entity.pdbx_description
1 polymer ?
#
loop_
_entity_poly.entity_id
_entity_poly.type
_entity_poly.pdbx_seq_one_letter_code
_entity_poly.pdbx_strand_id
1 'polypeptide(L)'
;MGNWFRVTIVVPVLQVEDVSAQLFDFGCAGVHEDEVDQGVCLIAYFEGIDTQTAIQQACENLLAELDIASEVHLEPVPDEDWSTSWREYFKPVYATPRIVVCPAWAPEPVPEDGFI
;
A
#
# COMPACT_ATOMS: atom_id res chain seq x y z
N MET A 1 5.03 18.32 3.85
CA MET A 1 4.83 17.08 3.08
C MET A 1 5.24 15.95 3.99
N GLY A 2 4.35 14.99 4.22
CA GLY A 2 4.63 13.87 5.13
C GLY A 2 5.75 13.03 4.53
N ASN A 3 6.84 12.85 5.26
CA ASN A 3 7.95 12.01 4.83
C ASN A 3 7.65 10.60 5.34
N TRP A 4 7.02 9.79 4.49
CA TRP A 4 6.58 8.44 4.81
C TRP A 4 7.66 7.41 4.50
N PHE A 5 7.67 6.33 5.27
CA PHE A 5 8.47 5.16 4.97
C PHE A 5 7.66 3.90 5.26
N ARG A 6 8.03 2.80 4.61
CA ARG A 6 7.45 1.49 4.83
C ARG A 6 8.46 0.53 5.43
N VAL A 7 7.97 -0.34 6.29
CA VAL A 7 8.68 -1.51 6.80
C VAL A 7 8.08 -2.73 6.13
N THR A 8 8.92 -3.61 5.60
CA THR A 8 8.52 -4.89 5.00
C THR A 8 9.18 -6.04 5.74
N ILE A 9 8.39 -6.99 6.22
CA ILE A 9 8.83 -8.21 6.92
C ILE A 9 7.99 -9.40 6.49
N VAL A 10 8.57 -10.59 6.43
CA VAL A 10 7.83 -11.83 6.14
C VAL A 10 7.68 -12.61 7.44
N VAL A 11 6.45 -12.97 7.78
CA VAL A 11 6.15 -13.69 9.03
C VAL A 11 5.37 -14.97 8.76
N PRO A 12 5.48 -15.99 9.62
CA PRO A 12 4.61 -17.17 9.56
C PRO A 12 3.14 -16.77 9.73
N VAL A 13 2.23 -17.46 9.04
CA VAL A 13 0.77 -17.21 9.09
C VAL A 13 0.23 -17.13 10.53
N LEU A 14 0.75 -17.97 11.43
CA LEU A 14 0.33 -18.01 12.83
C LEU A 14 0.73 -16.77 13.64
N GLN A 15 1.71 -15.99 13.17
CA GLN A 15 2.24 -14.82 13.86
C GLN A 15 1.75 -13.50 13.26
N VAL A 16 0.94 -13.54 12.19
CA VAL A 16 0.45 -12.33 11.47
C VAL A 16 -0.27 -11.38 12.41
N GLU A 17 -1.25 -11.88 13.16
CA GLU A 17 -2.04 -11.05 14.10
C GLU A 17 -1.15 -10.37 15.15
N ASP A 18 -0.25 -11.13 15.78
CA ASP A 18 0.61 -10.62 16.86
C ASP A 18 1.62 -9.59 16.34
N VAL A 19 2.25 -9.86 15.19
CA VAL A 19 3.21 -8.93 14.58
C VAL A 19 2.50 -7.68 14.06
N SER A 20 1.34 -7.82 13.41
CA SER A 20 0.53 -6.68 12.96
C SER A 20 0.11 -5.78 14.13
N ALA A 21 -0.34 -6.35 15.25
CA ALA A 21 -0.66 -5.60 16.45
C ALA A 21 0.55 -4.81 16.99
N GLN A 22 1.73 -5.43 17.04
CA GLN A 22 2.95 -4.75 17.48
C GLN A 22 3.37 -3.62 16.53
N LEU A 23 3.19 -3.78 15.21
CA LEU A 23 3.46 -2.70 14.25
C LEU A 23 2.56 -1.48 14.47
N PHE A 24 1.29 -1.70 14.88
CA PHE A 24 0.41 -0.62 15.32
C PHE A 24 0.87 0.03 16.63
N ASP A 25 1.32 -0.76 17.60
CA ASP A 25 1.89 -0.25 18.86
C ASP A 25 3.17 0.57 18.63
N PHE A 26 3.94 0.25 17.58
CA PHE A 26 5.09 1.04 17.12
C PHE A 26 4.69 2.33 16.40
N GLY A 27 3.40 2.51 16.08
CA GLY A 27 2.86 3.75 15.53
C GLY A 27 2.68 3.75 14.01
N CYS A 28 2.53 2.59 13.36
CA CYS A 28 2.19 2.56 11.94
C CYS A 28 0.77 3.11 11.72
N ALA A 29 0.54 3.75 10.57
CA ALA A 29 -0.79 4.22 10.17
C ALA A 29 -1.65 3.11 9.56
N GLY A 30 -1.02 2.03 9.10
CA GLY A 30 -1.69 0.89 8.49
C GLY A 30 -0.70 -0.18 8.05
N VAL A 31 -1.24 -1.38 7.85
CA VAL A 31 -0.50 -2.58 7.40
C VAL A 31 -1.23 -3.15 6.18
N HIS A 32 -0.46 -3.49 5.15
CA HIS A 32 -0.89 -4.26 3.99
C HIS A 32 -0.30 -5.67 4.07
N GLU A 33 -1.09 -6.68 3.71
CA GLU A 33 -0.73 -8.10 3.82
C GLU A 33 -0.76 -8.75 2.43
N ASP A 34 0.33 -9.44 2.06
CA ASP A 34 0.41 -10.25 0.84
C ASP A 34 0.84 -11.68 1.17
N GLU A 35 0.10 -12.67 0.69
CA GLU A 35 0.51 -14.07 0.78
C GLU A 35 1.75 -14.34 -0.08
N VAL A 36 2.76 -15.00 0.50
CA VAL A 36 4.00 -15.39 -0.18
C VAL A 36 4.30 -16.87 0.07
N ASP A 37 5.20 -17.46 -0.72
CA ASP A 37 5.52 -18.91 -0.65
C ASP A 37 5.84 -19.42 0.78
N GLN A 38 6.42 -18.55 1.62
CA GLN A 38 6.86 -18.88 2.98
C GLN A 38 6.22 -17.98 4.06
N GLY A 39 4.93 -17.68 3.95
CA GLY A 39 4.17 -16.99 4.99
C GLY A 39 3.39 -15.80 4.45
N VAL A 40 3.37 -14.71 5.22
CA VAL A 40 2.68 -13.48 4.85
C VAL A 40 3.68 -12.33 4.93
N CYS A 41 3.76 -11.55 3.86
CA CYS A 41 4.51 -10.31 3.80
C CYS A 41 3.66 -9.19 4.41
N LEU A 42 4.14 -8.59 5.49
CA LEU A 42 3.53 -7.43 6.13
C LEU A 42 4.27 -6.17 5.67
N ILE A 43 3.51 -5.21 5.14
CA ILE A 43 4.01 -3.90 4.72
C ILE A 43 3.35 -2.83 5.60
N ALA A 44 4.08 -2.33 6.58
CA ALA A 44 3.59 -1.30 7.51
C ALA A 44 4.07 0.09 7.12
N TYR A 45 3.18 1.07 7.17
CA TYR A 45 3.45 2.46 6.76
C TYR A 45 3.58 3.38 7.97
N PHE A 46 4.67 4.13 8.04
CA PHE A 46 4.99 5.04 9.13
C PHE A 46 5.19 6.47 8.60
N GLU A 47 4.73 7.44 9.37
CA GLU A 47 4.95 8.86 9.10
C GLU A 47 6.15 9.38 9.92
N GLY A 48 7.05 10.12 9.25
CA GLY A 48 8.16 10.81 9.90
C GLY A 48 9.46 10.01 9.88
N ILE A 49 10.35 10.32 8.93
CA ILE A 49 11.64 9.65 8.73
C ILE A 49 12.56 9.65 9.98
N ASP A 50 12.39 10.61 10.90
CA ASP A 50 13.21 10.71 12.10
C ASP A 50 13.10 9.50 13.05
N THR A 51 12.03 8.70 12.92
CA THR A 51 11.81 7.49 13.73
C THR A 51 12.32 6.21 13.08
N GLN A 52 12.79 6.24 11.82
CA GLN A 52 13.18 5.04 11.05
C GLN A 52 14.10 4.09 11.81
N THR A 53 15.19 4.60 12.37
CA THR A 53 16.16 3.77 13.10
C THR A 53 15.54 3.11 14.34
N ALA A 54 14.66 3.82 15.05
CA ALA A 54 14.00 3.28 16.24
C ALA A 54 12.98 2.19 15.86
N ILE A 55 12.20 2.41 14.79
CA ILE A 55 11.24 1.43 14.28
C ILE A 55 11.96 0.19 13.72
N GLN A 56 13.07 0.38 13.00
CA GLN A 56 13.90 -0.72 12.52
C GLN A 56 14.33 -1.62 13.68
N GLN A 57 14.93 -1.02 14.71
CA GLN A 57 15.43 -1.77 15.86
C GLN A 57 14.29 -2.46 16.62
N ALA A 58 13.13 -1.82 16.75
CA ALA A 58 11.96 -2.40 17.39
C ALA A 58 11.45 -3.63 16.63
N CYS A 59 11.40 -3.57 15.30
CA CYS A 59 11.02 -4.70 14.45
C CYS A 59 12.03 -5.84 14.54
N GLU A 60 13.34 -5.54 14.48
CA GLU A 60 14.40 -6.55 14.63
C GLU A 60 14.32 -7.27 16.00
N ASN A 61 14.07 -6.51 17.07
CA ASN A 61 13.90 -7.07 18.41
C ASN A 61 12.67 -7.97 18.48
N LEU A 62 11.53 -7.53 17.92
CA LEU A 62 10.29 -8.31 17.87
C LEU A 62 10.50 -9.64 17.14
N LEU A 63 11.13 -9.61 15.97
CA LEU A 63 11.41 -10.82 15.19
C LEU A 63 12.33 -11.78 15.97
N ALA A 64 13.33 -11.25 16.69
CA ALA A 64 14.22 -12.06 17.51
C ALA A 64 13.50 -12.67 18.73
N GLU A 65 12.60 -11.93 19.39
CA GLU A 65 11.79 -12.41 20.50
C GLU A 65 10.84 -13.54 20.10
N LEU A 66 10.33 -13.47 18.86
CA LEU A 66 9.39 -14.44 18.29
C LEU A 66 10.05 -15.59 17.52
N ASP A 67 11.39 -15.63 17.48
CA ASP A 67 12.20 -16.59 16.73
C ASP A 67 11.81 -16.66 15.24
N ILE A 68 11.51 -15.50 14.64
CA ILE A 68 11.18 -15.36 13.22
C ILE A 68 12.44 -14.97 12.45
N ALA A 69 12.90 -15.87 11.59
CA ALA A 69 14.01 -15.60 10.68
C ALA A 69 13.53 -14.79 9.45
N SER A 70 13.38 -13.47 9.61
CA SER A 70 13.09 -12.52 8.53
C SER A 70 14.02 -11.31 8.59
N GLU A 71 14.34 -10.74 7.45
CA GLU A 71 14.99 -9.44 7.36
C GLU A 71 13.95 -8.33 7.50
N VAL A 72 14.36 -7.19 8.09
CA VAL A 72 13.56 -5.96 8.16
C VAL A 72 14.00 -5.04 7.02
N HIS A 73 13.13 -4.83 6.04
CA HIS A 73 13.41 -3.89 4.95
C HIS A 73 12.72 -2.56 5.18
N LEU A 74 13.48 -1.47 5.07
CA LEU A 74 13.00 -0.10 5.19
C LEU A 74 13.18 0.65 3.88
N GLU A 75 12.11 1.28 3.42
CA GLU A 75 12.13 2.06 2.19
C GLU A 75 11.31 3.36 2.35
N PRO A 76 11.78 4.50 1.80
CA PRO A 76 10.95 5.69 1.72
C PRO A 76 9.77 5.42 0.79
N VAL A 77 8.60 5.93 1.15
CA VAL A 77 7.43 5.90 0.27
C VAL A 77 7.52 7.12 -0.66
N PRO A 78 7.51 6.93 -1.99
CA PRO A 78 7.49 8.04 -2.92
C PRO A 78 6.28 8.94 -2.68
N ASP A 79 6.48 10.26 -2.78
CA ASP A 79 5.40 11.26 -2.75
C ASP A 79 4.63 11.24 -4.09
N GLU A 80 3.90 10.15 -4.32
CA GLU A 80 3.01 9.97 -5.47
C GLU A 80 1.60 10.46 -5.09
N ASP A 81 0.97 11.24 -5.98
CA ASP A 81 -0.39 11.71 -5.78
C ASP A 81 -1.41 10.60 -6.11
N TRP A 82 -1.45 9.59 -5.23
CA TRP A 82 -2.44 8.51 -5.28
C TRP A 82 -3.88 9.03 -5.26
N SER A 83 -4.14 10.30 -4.92
CA SER A 83 -5.50 10.86 -5.00
C SER A 83 -5.97 11.09 -6.44
N THR A 84 -5.03 11.20 -7.39
CA THR A 84 -5.31 11.49 -8.80
C THR A 84 -4.70 10.52 -9.80
N SER A 85 -3.56 9.88 -9.54
CA SER A 85 -2.86 9.03 -10.52
C SER A 85 -3.68 7.84 -11.03
N TRP A 86 -4.57 7.28 -10.21
CA TRP A 86 -5.47 6.20 -10.64
C TRP A 86 -6.43 6.63 -11.76
N ARG A 87 -6.78 7.93 -11.85
CA ARG A 87 -7.73 8.47 -12.83
C ARG A 87 -7.25 8.28 -14.27
N GLU A 88 -5.94 8.29 -14.49
CA GLU A 88 -5.32 8.17 -15.81
C GLU A 88 -5.56 6.79 -16.46
N TYR A 89 -5.83 5.77 -15.63
CA TYR A 89 -6.06 4.40 -16.07
C TYR A 89 -7.53 4.12 -16.42
N PHE A 90 -8.47 4.99 -16.06
CA PHE A 90 -9.89 4.84 -16.37
C PHE A 90 -10.30 5.72 -17.56
N LYS A 91 -10.70 5.07 -18.65
CA LYS A 91 -11.17 5.71 -19.88
C LYS A 91 -12.66 5.48 -20.10
N PRO A 92 -13.36 6.33 -20.86
CA PRO A 92 -14.74 6.09 -21.25
C PRO A 92 -14.89 4.72 -21.94
N VAL A 93 -15.93 3.97 -21.55
CA VAL A 93 -16.26 2.67 -22.13
C VAL A 93 -17.56 2.77 -22.92
N TYR A 94 -17.48 2.54 -24.23
CA TYR A 94 -18.62 2.49 -25.14
C TYR A 94 -19.29 1.12 -25.05
N ALA A 95 -20.15 0.94 -24.04
CA ALA A 95 -20.84 -0.33 -23.80
C ALA A 95 -21.83 -0.68 -24.94
N THR A 96 -22.39 0.33 -25.61
CA THR A 96 -23.29 0.18 -26.77
C THR A 96 -23.11 1.38 -27.73
N PRO A 97 -23.70 1.36 -28.94
CA PRO A 97 -23.68 2.52 -29.83
C PRO A 97 -24.35 3.80 -29.29
N ARG A 98 -25.20 3.71 -28.25
CA ARG A 98 -25.95 4.85 -27.70
C ARG A 98 -25.70 5.10 -26.21
N ILE A 99 -24.86 4.29 -25.56
CA ILE A 99 -24.61 4.36 -24.11
C ILE A 99 -23.11 4.27 -23.88
N VAL A 100 -22.58 5.28 -23.19
CA VAL A 100 -21.19 5.35 -22.72
C VAL A 100 -21.17 5.43 -21.21
N VAL A 101 -20.31 4.63 -20.59
CA VAL A 101 -19.94 4.77 -19.17
C VAL A 101 -18.69 5.62 -19.12
N CYS A 102 -18.83 6.87 -18.66
CA CYS A 102 -17.75 7.83 -18.61
C CYS A 102 -17.34 8.10 -17.15
N PRO A 103 -16.04 8.01 -16.81
CA PRO A 103 -15.56 8.49 -15.52
C PRO A 103 -15.82 10.00 -15.35
N ALA A 104 -16.21 10.44 -14.15
CA ALA A 104 -16.64 11.83 -13.92
C ALA A 104 -15.56 12.90 -14.18
N TRP A 105 -14.29 12.50 -14.23
CA TRP A 105 -13.13 13.36 -14.51
C TRP A 105 -12.67 13.32 -15.98
N ALA A 106 -13.24 12.44 -16.80
CA ALA A 106 -12.90 12.34 -18.21
C ALA A 106 -13.70 13.38 -19.04
N PRO A 107 -13.14 13.87 -20.17
CA PRO A 107 -13.89 14.73 -21.07
C PRO A 107 -15.14 14.04 -21.59
N GLU A 108 -16.16 14.82 -21.97
CA GLU A 108 -17.40 14.28 -22.51
C GLU A 108 -17.10 13.37 -23.73
N PRO A 109 -17.65 12.15 -23.75
CA PRO A 109 -17.41 11.23 -24.85
C PRO A 109 -18.05 11.78 -26.13
N VAL A 110 -17.25 11.94 -27.17
CA VAL A 110 -17.73 12.33 -28.49
C VAL A 110 -18.15 11.05 -29.22
N PRO A 111 -19.42 10.89 -29.62
CA PRO A 111 -19.83 9.73 -30.41
C PRO A 111 -19.05 9.66 -31.72
N GLU A 112 -18.57 8.48 -32.14
CA GLU A 112 -17.84 8.29 -33.42
C GLU A 112 -18.65 8.79 -34.63
N ASP A 113 -19.98 8.74 -34.57
CA ASP A 113 -20.89 9.13 -35.67
C ASP A 113 -21.48 10.54 -35.54
N GLY A 114 -21.03 11.35 -34.57
CA GLY A 114 -21.58 12.69 -34.31
C GLY A 114 -22.98 12.67 -33.70
N PHE A 115 -23.36 13.78 -33.08
CA PHE A 115 -24.70 13.93 -32.51
C PHE A 115 -25.75 13.92 -33.63
N ILE A 116 -26.66 12.93 -33.63
CA ILE A 116 -27.85 12.91 -34.49
C ILE A 116 -28.92 13.84 -33.91
#